data_AF-A0A8S1Y7L7-F1
#
_entry.id   AF-A0A8S1Y7L7-F1
#
_cell.length_a   1.000
_cell.length_b   1.000
_cell.length_c   1.000
_cell.angle_alpha   90.00
_cell.angle_beta   90.00
_cell.angle_gamma   90.00
#
_symmetry.space_group_name_H-M   'P 1'
#
loop_
_entity.id
_entity.type
_entity.pdbx_description
1 polymer ?
#
loop_
_entity_poly.entity_id
_entity_poly.type
_entity_poly.pdbx_seq_one_letter_code
_entity_poly.pdbx_strand_id
1 'polypeptide(L)'
;MIKQDVIQAIIQEGINLMKQLVGACFDASCYCFSQPEAGRVWISYLDIQMGVIFYIMVKKHTATTIGKLGKKQSVADAGQWAYSNQTKGAYGNKTYYNIL
;
A
#
# COMPACT_ATOMS: atom_id res chain seq x y z
N MET A 1 -22.18 -11.61 -19.36
CA MET A 1 -22.23 -10.42 -18.48
C MET A 1 -21.84 -10.87 -17.08
N ILE A 2 -20.59 -10.63 -16.67
CA ILE A 2 -20.15 -10.95 -15.31
C ILE A 2 -20.89 -10.01 -14.37
N LYS A 3 -21.57 -10.56 -13.35
CA LYS A 3 -22.33 -9.75 -12.39
C LYS A 3 -21.34 -8.91 -11.58
N GLN A 4 -21.67 -7.63 -11.38
CA GLN A 4 -20.84 -6.68 -10.63
C GLN A 4 -20.43 -7.24 -9.25
N ASP A 5 -21.28 -8.06 -8.64
CA ASP A 5 -21.06 -8.74 -7.37
C ASP A 5 -19.86 -9.69 -7.40
N VAL A 6 -19.62 -10.39 -8.52
CA VAL A 6 -18.48 -11.29 -8.70
C VAL A 6 -17.17 -10.51 -8.75
N ILE A 7 -17.18 -9.34 -9.40
CA ILE A 7 -16.02 -8.46 -9.46
C ILE A 7 -15.69 -7.92 -8.06
N GLN A 8 -16.70 -7.51 -7.30
CA GLN A 8 -16.52 -7.03 -5.93
C GLN A 8 -15.99 -8.13 -4.99
N ALA A 9 -16.48 -9.36 -5.13
CA ALA A 9 -15.99 -10.50 -4.35
C ALA A 9 -14.50 -10.78 -4.63
N ILE A 10 -14.09 -10.80 -5.90
CA ILE A 10 -12.68 -11.02 -6.29
C ILE A 10 -11.77 -9.89 -5.75
N ILE A 11 -12.24 -8.64 -5.83
CA ILE A 11 -11.51 -7.49 -5.25
C ILE A 11 -11.34 -7.68 -3.74
N GLN A 12 -12.43 -8.04 -3.04
CA GLN A 12 -12.40 -8.21 -1.59
C GLN A 12 -11.49 -9.37 -1.15
N GLU A 13 -11.48 -10.48 -1.88
CA GLU A 13 -10.54 -11.58 -1.67
C GLU A 13 -9.09 -11.15 -1.90
N GLY A 14 -8.81 -10.42 -2.99
CA GLY A 14 -7.48 -9.86 -3.25
C GLY A 14 -7.01 -8.94 -2.13
N ILE A 15 -7.90 -8.11 -1.58
CA ILE A 15 -7.62 -7.26 -0.42
C ILE A 15 -7.29 -8.10 0.82
N ASN A 16 -8.07 -9.15 1.08
CA ASN A 16 -7.85 -10.01 2.23
C ASN A 16 -6.52 -10.78 2.12
N LEU A 17 -6.20 -11.29 0.93
CA LEU A 17 -4.90 -11.91 0.65
C LEU A 17 -3.75 -10.92 0.86
N MET A 18 -3.89 -9.68 0.38
CA MET A 18 -2.88 -8.65 0.60
C MET A 18 -2.72 -8.32 2.09
N LYS A 19 -3.80 -8.25 2.87
CA LYS A 19 -3.70 -8.07 4.34
C LYS A 19 -2.92 -9.20 4.99
N GLN A 20 -3.15 -10.45 4.57
CA GLN A 20 -2.42 -11.61 5.07
C GLN A 20 -0.94 -11.57 4.67
N LEU A 21 -0.63 -11.26 3.42
CA LEU A 21 0.75 -11.16 2.93
C LEU A 21 1.51 -10.03 3.64
N VAL A 22 0.89 -8.86 3.78
CA VAL A 22 1.50 -7.76 4.51
C VAL A 22 1.70 -8.13 5.98
N GLY A 23 0.72 -8.76 6.63
CA GLY A 23 0.86 -9.25 8.01
C GLY A 23 1.91 -10.36 8.19
N ALA A 24 2.15 -11.16 7.17
CA ALA A 24 3.19 -12.20 7.19
C ALA A 24 4.59 -11.63 6.87
N CYS A 25 4.69 -10.62 6.02
CA CYS A 25 5.96 -10.01 5.60
C CYS A 25 6.41 -8.88 6.51
N PHE A 26 5.47 -8.24 7.20
CA PHE A 26 5.69 -7.12 8.10
C PHE A 26 4.93 -7.43 9.39
N ASP A 27 5.64 -7.57 10.51
CA ASP A 27 5.09 -7.84 11.85
C ASP A 27 4.29 -6.64 12.39
N ALA A 28 3.52 -5.97 11.55
CA ALA A 28 2.81 -4.75 11.90
C ALA A 28 1.54 -5.07 12.70
N SER A 29 1.37 -4.30 13.77
CA SER A 29 0.25 -4.42 14.70
C SER A 29 -0.97 -3.61 14.26
N CYS A 30 -0.81 -2.68 13.31
CA CYS A 30 -1.91 -1.91 12.76
C CYS A 30 -1.73 -1.55 11.28
N TYR A 31 -2.86 -1.56 10.57
CA TYR A 31 -2.95 -1.33 9.13
C TYR A 31 -4.11 -0.39 8.82
N CYS A 32 -3.93 0.45 7.82
CA CYS A 32 -5.01 1.18 7.18
C CYS A 32 -5.02 0.83 5.70
N PHE A 33 -6.21 0.47 5.22
CA PHE A 33 -6.45 0.08 3.85
C PHE A 33 -7.35 1.13 3.19
N SER A 34 -7.01 1.54 1.97
CA SER A 34 -7.83 2.43 1.17
C SER A 34 -7.81 2.00 -0.30
N GLN A 35 -8.96 2.10 -0.94
CA GLN A 35 -9.14 1.94 -2.39
C GLN A 35 -9.74 3.24 -2.92
N PRO A 36 -8.90 4.23 -3.31
CA PRO A 36 -9.40 5.52 -3.76
C PRO A 36 -10.26 5.42 -5.03
N GLU A 37 -9.88 4.50 -5.92
CA GLU A 37 -10.56 4.22 -7.19
C GLU A 37 -10.41 2.73 -7.55
N ALA A 38 -11.26 2.25 -8.46
CA ALA A 38 -11.16 0.89 -8.98
C ALA A 38 -9.77 0.62 -9.58
N GLY A 39 -9.17 -0.53 -9.24
CA GLY A 39 -7.83 -0.90 -9.70
C GLY A 39 -6.68 -0.16 -9.00
N ARG A 40 -6.95 0.57 -7.92
CA ARG A 40 -5.94 1.17 -7.04
C ARG A 40 -6.05 0.60 -5.64
N VAL A 41 -4.90 0.33 -5.01
CA VAL A 41 -4.85 -0.19 -3.65
C VAL A 41 -3.76 0.53 -2.87
N TRP A 42 -4.12 1.07 -1.71
CA TRP A 42 -3.23 1.71 -0.77
C TRP A 42 -3.28 0.99 0.57
N ILE A 43 -2.11 0.66 1.08
CA ILE A 43 -1.96 0.01 2.38
C ILE A 43 -0.85 0.74 3.14
N SER A 44 -1.22 1.48 4.19
CA SER A 44 -0.25 1.99 5.15
C SER A 44 -0.27 1.11 6.39
N TYR A 45 0.88 0.89 6.98
CA TYR A 45 1.00 0.09 8.19
C TYR A 45 1.94 0.76 9.18
N LEU A 46 1.68 0.49 10.45
CA LEU A 46 2.47 1.00 11.56
C LEU A 46 2.84 -0.15 12.51
N ASP A 47 4.13 -0.14 12.84
CA ASP A 47 4.82 -0.99 13.80
C ASP A 47 5.88 -0.13 14.53
N ILE A 48 6.96 -0.73 15.05
CA ILE A 48 8.25 -0.07 15.33
C ILE A 48 8.72 0.78 14.12
N GLN A 49 8.24 0.43 12.92
CA GLN A 49 8.51 1.09 11.65
C GLN A 49 7.20 1.55 10.99
N MET A 50 7.25 2.58 10.16
CA MET A 50 6.08 3.02 9.39
C MET A 50 6.34 2.84 7.91
N GLY A 51 5.45 2.13 7.23
CA GLY A 51 5.61 1.84 5.82
C GLY A 51 4.31 1.93 5.04
N VAL A 52 4.48 1.84 3.74
CA VAL A 52 3.39 1.98 2.81
C VAL A 52 3.61 1.22 1.53
N ILE A 53 2.51 0.68 1.04
CA ILE A 53 2.42 -0.10 -0.18
C ILE A 53 1.34 0.53 -1.04
N PHE A 54 1.67 0.75 -2.31
CA PHE A 54 0.73 1.29 -3.28
C PHE A 54 0.75 0.48 -4.56
N TYR A 55 -0.42 0.28 -5.14
CA TYR A 55 -0.61 -0.41 -6.41
C TYR A 55 -1.59 0.35 -7.29
N ILE A 56 -1.24 0.46 -8.57
CA ILE A 56 -2.11 0.91 -9.65
C ILE A 56 -1.91 -0.01 -10.86
N MET A 57 -3.02 -0.50 -11.42
CA MET A 57 -3.00 -1.38 -12.59
C MET A 57 -2.53 -0.70 -13.89
N VAL A 58 -2.84 0.59 -14.07
CA VAL A 58 -2.80 1.26 -15.40
C VAL A 58 -1.75 2.36 -15.54
N LYS A 59 -1.15 2.82 -14.44
CA LYS A 59 -0.21 3.94 -14.45
C LYS A 59 0.98 3.65 -13.55
N LYS A 60 2.12 4.21 -13.95
CA LYS A 60 3.32 4.26 -13.12
C LYS A 60 3.01 5.08 -11.86
N HIS A 61 3.53 4.66 -10.73
CA HIS A 61 3.18 5.26 -9.45
C HIS A 61 4.31 5.14 -8.44
N THR A 62 4.15 5.83 -7.32
CA THR A 62 5.14 5.84 -6.24
C THR A 62 4.53 5.60 -4.89
N ALA A 63 5.30 4.98 -4.01
CA ALA A 63 5.05 4.85 -2.57
C ALA A 63 6.16 5.63 -1.85
N THR A 64 5.78 6.61 -1.03
CA THR A 64 6.73 7.52 -0.38
C THR A 64 6.51 7.53 1.12
N THR A 65 7.60 7.42 1.88
CA THR A 65 7.64 7.64 3.32
C THR A 65 8.53 8.83 3.64
N ILE A 66 8.05 9.76 4.46
CA ILE A 66 8.82 10.90 4.97
C ILE A 66 8.87 10.77 6.49
N GLY A 67 10.07 10.70 7.05
CA GLY A 67 10.28 10.51 8.48
C GLY A 67 11.60 11.06 8.96
N LYS A 68 12.04 10.62 10.14
CA LYS A 68 13.30 11.06 10.76
C LYS A 68 14.54 10.78 9.90
N LEU A 69 14.50 9.76 9.04
CA LEU A 69 15.57 9.41 8.10
C LEU A 69 15.40 10.09 6.72
N GLY A 70 14.57 11.12 6.63
CA GLY A 70 14.30 11.84 5.39
C GLY A 70 13.20 11.20 4.54
N LYS A 71 13.25 11.46 3.24
CA LYS A 71 12.29 10.95 2.24
C LYS A 71 12.84 9.68 1.61
N LYS A 72 12.09 8.59 1.70
CA LYS A 72 12.29 7.38 0.91
C LYS A 72 11.14 7.22 -0.08
N GLN A 73 11.46 6.82 -1.31
CA GLN A 73 10.49 6.67 -2.37
C GLN A 73 10.79 5.40 -3.15
N SER A 74 9.75 4.63 -3.42
CA SER A 74 9.78 3.54 -4.39
C SER A 74 8.89 3.90 -5.56
N VAL A 75 9.34 3.54 -6.76
CA VAL A 75 8.65 3.79 -8.02
C VAL A 75 8.37 2.42 -8.65
N ALA A 76 7.13 2.21 -9.10
CA ALA A 76 6.72 0.98 -9.76
C ALA A 76 5.97 1.30 -11.05
N ASP A 77 6.11 0.41 -12.04
CA ASP A 77 5.35 0.51 -13.29
C ASP A 77 3.88 0.08 -13.08
N ALA A 78 3.06 0.28 -14.12
CA ALA A 78 1.68 -0.15 -14.12
C ALA A 78 1.58 -1.66 -13.84
N GLY A 79 0.70 -2.07 -12.92
CA GLY A 79 0.52 -3.47 -12.53
C GLY A 79 1.58 -4.00 -11.57
N GLN A 80 2.47 -3.16 -11.06
CA GLN A 80 3.47 -3.53 -10.04
C GLN A 80 3.17 -2.86 -8.70
N TRP A 81 3.77 -3.39 -7.63
CA TRP A 81 3.64 -2.83 -6.28
C TRP A 81 4.81 -1.90 -5.98
N ALA A 82 4.51 -0.67 -5.58
CA ALA A 82 5.49 0.23 -4.98
C ALA A 82 5.47 0.07 -3.45
N TYR A 83 6.65 -0.02 -2.83
CA TYR A 83 6.80 -0.23 -1.39
C TYR A 83 7.85 0.70 -0.77
N SER A 84 7.51 1.36 0.33
CA SER A 84 8.44 2.24 1.05
C SER A 84 8.27 2.11 2.56
N ASN A 85 9.37 2.07 3.31
CA ASN A 85 9.35 1.91 4.76
C ASN A 85 10.45 2.71 5.47
N GLN A 86 10.09 3.30 6.62
CA GLN A 86 10.98 3.97 7.55
C GLN A 86 11.13 3.19 8.85
N THR A 87 12.37 2.79 9.11
CA THR A 87 12.73 1.91 10.23
C THR A 87 12.92 2.64 11.56
N LYS A 88 12.78 3.98 11.62
CA LYS A 88 13.13 4.77 12.80
C LYS A 88 12.06 5.81 13.14
N GLY A 89 11.45 5.62 14.31
CA GLY A 89 10.41 6.47 14.89
C GLY A 89 9.03 6.08 14.38
N ALA A 90 8.25 5.36 15.19
CA ALA A 90 6.89 4.94 14.85
C ALA A 90 5.95 6.14 14.61
N TYR A 91 6.17 7.25 15.32
CA TYR A 91 5.28 8.40 15.33
C TYR A 91 5.81 9.58 14.52
N GLY A 92 4.89 10.31 13.88
CA GLY A 92 5.19 11.55 13.14
C GLY A 92 5.69 11.37 11.71
N ASN A 93 5.86 10.13 11.25
CA ASN A 93 6.12 9.84 9.85
C ASN A 93 4.87 10.13 9.01
N LYS A 94 5.08 10.44 7.73
CA LYS A 94 4.01 10.67 6.76
C LYS A 94 4.19 9.76 5.55
N THR A 95 3.10 9.24 5.03
CA THR A 95 3.07 8.37 3.85
C THR A 95 2.26 9.01 2.74
N TYR A 96 2.79 8.95 1.52
CA TYR A 96 2.15 9.50 0.32
C TYR A 96 2.27 8.53 -0.85
N TYR A 97 1.30 8.58 -1.75
CA TYR A 97 1.44 8.05 -3.09
C TYR A 97 1.41 9.19 -4.11
N ASN A 98 2.04 8.96 -5.26
CA ASN A 98 1.85 9.80 -6.44
C ASN A 98 1.62 8.92 -7.65
N ILE A 99 0.79 9.38 -8.56
CA ILE A 99 0.63 8.83 -9.89
C ILE A 99 1.55 9.64 -10.80
N LEU A 100 2.38 8.95 -11.59
CA LEU A 100 3.31 9.57 -12.53
C LEU A 100 2.68 9.68 -13.92
#